data_AF-A0A016UP69-F1
#
_entry.id   AF-A0A016UP69-F1
#
_cell.length_a   1.000
_cell.length_b   1.000
_cell.length_c   1.000
_cell.angle_alpha   90.00
_cell.angle_beta   90.00
_cell.angle_gamma   90.00
#
_symmetry.space_group_name_H-M   'P 1'
#
loop_
_entity.id
_entity.type
_entity.pdbx_description
1 polymer ?
#
loop_
_entity_poly.entity_id
_entity_poly.type
_entity_poly.pdbx_seq_one_letter_code
_entity_poly.pdbx_strand_id
1 'polypeptide(L)'
;MRKKCKAKAEAQKFHLFKTTHHEDSVSTTAATTWCGQETKDSMIYSILTNRHPPDRYRVNQVLANQPEFAAAFHCDVGSPMNPKERCAVW
;
A
#
# COMPACT_ATOMS: atom_id res chain seq x y z
N MET A 1 26.04 12.55 -15.68
CA MET A 1 24.99 11.52 -15.82
C MET A 1 24.93 10.69 -14.54
N ARG A 2 23.73 10.25 -14.13
CA ARG A 2 23.35 9.68 -12.81
C ARG A 2 23.04 10.70 -11.70
N LYS A 3 21.90 11.39 -11.82
CA LYS A 3 21.26 12.03 -10.66
C LYS A 3 20.67 10.93 -9.79
N LYS A 4 21.25 10.70 -8.61
CA LYS A 4 20.67 9.86 -7.55
C LYS A 4 19.34 10.51 -7.13
N CYS A 5 18.21 9.84 -7.37
CA CYS A 5 16.96 10.14 -6.67
C CYS A 5 17.17 9.85 -5.18
N LYS A 6 17.61 10.86 -4.42
CA LYS A 6 17.47 10.84 -2.96
C LYS A 6 15.99 11.00 -2.66
N ALA A 7 15.36 9.92 -2.25
CA ALA A 7 14.01 9.93 -1.70
C ALA A 7 13.95 10.96 -0.57
N LYS A 8 13.20 12.04 -0.78
CA LYS A 8 12.73 12.93 0.30
C LYS A 8 11.64 12.17 1.07
N ALA A 9 12.02 11.17 1.87
CA ALA A 9 11.06 10.30 2.55
C ALA A 9 10.74 10.73 4.00
N GLU A 10 11.33 11.80 4.53
CA GLU A 10 11.22 12.07 5.98
C GLU A 10 10.45 13.33 6.40
N ALA A 11 10.05 14.22 5.48
CA ALA A 11 9.31 15.43 5.85
C ALA A 11 7.77 15.30 5.83
N GLN A 12 7.23 14.20 5.29
CA GLN A 12 5.78 14.06 5.01
C GLN A 12 5.01 13.25 6.06
N LYS A 13 5.67 12.80 7.14
CA LYS A 13 5.08 11.85 8.09
C LYS A 13 3.99 12.45 9.01
N PHE A 14 4.04 13.75 9.30
CA PHE A 14 3.13 14.37 10.29
C PHE A 14 1.99 15.21 9.67
N HIS A 15 2.12 15.60 8.40
CA HIS A 15 1.10 16.39 7.70
C HIS A 15 -0.05 15.54 7.16
N LEU A 16 0.19 14.25 6.86
CA LEU A 16 -0.85 13.33 6.38
C LEU A 16 -1.99 13.19 7.39
N PHE A 17 -1.70 12.95 8.67
CA PHE A 17 -2.73 12.71 9.70
C PHE A 17 -3.63 13.93 9.98
N LYS A 18 -3.20 15.14 9.59
CA LYS A 18 -3.99 16.38 9.76
C LYS A 18 -4.92 16.69 8.59
N THR A 19 -4.85 15.93 7.48
CA THR A 19 -5.56 16.22 6.22
C THR A 19 -6.42 15.07 5.70
N THR A 20 -6.53 13.96 6.44
CA THR A 20 -7.34 12.79 6.03
C THR A 20 -8.84 13.06 6.13
N HIS A 21 -9.55 12.90 5.02
CA HIS A 21 -11.01 12.79 5.01
C HIS A 21 -11.44 11.45 5.65
N HIS A 22 -12.73 11.32 6.02
CA HIS A 22 -13.22 10.15 6.77
C HIS A 22 -12.95 8.82 6.04
N GLU A 23 -12.97 8.83 4.70
CA GLU A 23 -12.66 7.68 3.83
C GLU A 23 -11.16 7.27 3.85
N ASP A 24 -10.25 8.23 4.00
CA ASP A 24 -8.80 8.00 4.05
C ASP A 24 -8.38 7.31 5.36
N SER A 25 -9.12 7.59 6.44
CA SER A 25 -8.94 6.99 7.76
C SER A 25 -9.24 5.47 7.75
N VAL A 26 -10.24 5.04 6.96
CA VAL A 26 -10.59 3.62 6.82
C VAL A 26 -9.45 2.85 6.15
N SER A 27 -8.88 3.39 5.07
CA SER A 27 -7.74 2.77 4.37
C SER A 27 -6.51 2.67 5.27
N THR A 28 -6.25 3.70 6.08
CA THR A 28 -5.16 3.71 7.07
C THR A 28 -5.38 2.65 8.15
N THR A 29 -6.62 2.49 8.63
CA THR A 29 -6.98 1.48 9.64
C THR A 29 -6.87 0.05 9.09
N ALA A 30 -7.26 -0.17 7.84
CA ALA A 30 -7.06 -1.45 7.18
C ALA A 30 -5.56 -1.77 7.05
N ALA A 31 -4.73 -0.78 6.72
CA ALA A 31 -3.29 -0.95 6.62
C ALA A 31 -2.63 -1.25 7.97
N THR A 32 -3.05 -0.60 9.06
CA THR A 32 -2.49 -0.83 10.40
C THR A 32 -2.89 -2.19 10.99
N THR A 33 -4.09 -2.68 10.65
CA THR A 33 -4.59 -4.00 11.10
C THR A 33 -3.70 -5.15 10.63
N TRP A 34 -3.15 -5.05 9.41
CA TRP A 34 -2.27 -6.06 8.81
C TRP A 34 -0.79 -5.68 8.88
N CYS A 35 -0.44 -4.74 9.76
CA CYS A 35 0.94 -4.33 9.96
C CYS A 35 1.70 -5.42 10.74
N GLY A 36 2.62 -6.10 10.07
CA GLY A 36 3.40 -7.20 10.65
C GLY A 36 4.70 -7.45 9.91
N GLN A 37 5.63 -8.13 10.58
CA GLN A 37 6.90 -8.59 10.02
C GLN A 37 7.08 -10.07 10.34
N GLU A 38 7.59 -10.82 9.39
CA GLU A 38 7.89 -12.25 9.54
C GLU A 38 9.37 -12.49 9.22
N THR A 39 9.94 -13.56 9.77
CA THR A 39 11.27 -14.02 9.36
C THR A 39 11.23 -14.53 7.92
N LYS A 40 12.38 -14.54 7.22
CA LYS A 40 12.44 -14.99 5.82
C LYS A 40 11.98 -16.44 5.66
N ASP A 41 12.39 -17.31 6.58
CA ASP A 41 12.01 -18.73 6.52
C ASP A 41 10.51 -18.92 6.78
N SER A 42 9.93 -18.18 7.73
CA SER A 42 8.49 -18.17 7.98
C SER A 42 7.71 -17.65 6.78
N MET A 43 8.19 -16.58 6.14
CA MET A 43 7.58 -16.01 4.93
C MET A 43 7.61 -17.02 3.78
N ILE A 44 8.74 -17.69 3.53
CA ILE A 44 8.86 -18.72 2.48
C ILE A 44 7.91 -19.88 2.78
N TYR A 45 7.90 -20.37 4.02
CA TYR A 45 6.98 -21.43 4.45
C TYR A 45 5.52 -21.02 4.27
N SER A 46 5.16 -19.80 4.68
CA SER A 46 3.82 -19.24 4.53
C SER A 46 3.39 -19.15 3.07
N ILE A 47 4.27 -18.67 2.17
CA ILE A 47 3.99 -18.62 0.72
C ILE A 47 3.69 -20.01 0.15
N LEU A 48 4.33 -21.06 0.65
CA LEU A 48 4.16 -22.44 0.16
C LEU A 48 2.96 -23.16 0.77
N THR A 49 2.54 -22.80 1.97
CA THR A 49 1.54 -23.57 2.76
C THR A 49 0.24 -22.82 3.00
N ASN A 50 0.28 -21.49 3.07
CA ASN A 50 -0.89 -20.66 3.31
C ASN A 50 -1.62 -20.39 2.00
N ARG A 51 -2.94 -20.62 2.00
CA ARG A 51 -3.80 -20.27 0.86
C ARG A 51 -3.96 -18.74 0.71
N HIS A 52 -3.76 -17.99 1.77
CA HIS A 52 -3.87 -16.54 1.76
C HIS A 52 -2.55 -15.87 1.35
N PRO A 53 -2.60 -14.74 0.62
CA PRO A 53 -1.42 -13.94 0.32
C PRO A 53 -0.78 -13.37 1.59
N PRO A 54 0.54 -13.11 1.58
CA PRO A 54 1.21 -12.41 2.68
C PRO A 54 0.59 -11.03 2.95
N ASP A 55 0.60 -10.60 4.21
CA ASP A 55 -0.15 -9.44 4.70
C ASP A 55 0.11 -8.14 3.92
N ARG A 56 1.38 -7.88 3.55
CA ARG A 56 1.73 -6.73 2.70
C ARG A 56 0.96 -6.67 1.38
N TYR A 57 0.64 -7.82 0.80
CA TYR A 57 -0.09 -7.90 -0.46
C TYR A 57 -1.60 -7.84 -0.25
N ARG A 58 -2.09 -8.29 0.90
CA ARG A 58 -3.51 -8.17 1.28
C ARG A 58 -3.95 -6.71 1.34
N VAL A 59 -3.08 -5.82 1.81
CA VAL A 59 -3.36 -4.38 1.85
C VAL A 59 -3.06 -3.73 0.50
N ASN A 60 -1.82 -3.84 0.01
CA ASN A 60 -1.38 -3.05 -1.14
C ASN A 60 -2.13 -3.42 -2.43
N GLN A 61 -2.39 -4.71 -2.68
CA GLN A 61 -3.06 -5.11 -3.92
C GLN A 61 -4.53 -4.74 -3.94
N VAL A 62 -5.20 -4.78 -2.78
CA VAL A 62 -6.60 -4.36 -2.68
C VAL A 62 -6.70 -2.85 -2.88
N LEU A 63 -5.90 -2.06 -2.17
CA LEU A 63 -5.92 -0.61 -2.27
C LEU A 63 -5.48 -0.09 -3.65
N ALA A 64 -4.49 -0.73 -4.30
CA ALA A 64 -4.06 -0.34 -5.64
C ALA A 64 -5.13 -0.56 -6.71
N ASN A 65 -6.08 -1.47 -6.49
CA ASN A 65 -7.21 -1.70 -7.39
C ASN A 65 -8.38 -0.71 -7.16
N GLN A 66 -8.31 0.13 -6.13
CA GLN A 66 -9.35 1.12 -5.81
C GLN A 66 -8.96 2.50 -6.39
N PRO A 67 -9.63 3.00 -7.44
CA PRO A 67 -9.33 4.32 -8.00
C PRO A 67 -9.53 5.46 -6.99
N GLU A 68 -10.48 5.30 -6.05
CA GLU A 68 -10.78 6.25 -4.99
C GLU A 68 -9.58 6.43 -4.05
N PHE A 69 -8.89 5.33 -3.73
CA PHE A 69 -7.67 5.38 -2.92
C PHE A 69 -6.57 6.18 -3.63
N ALA A 70 -6.38 5.95 -4.94
CA ALA A 70 -5.39 6.70 -5.70
C ALA A 70 -5.72 8.21 -5.77
N ALA A 71 -7.01 8.57 -5.86
CA ALA A 71 -7.45 9.96 -5.84
C ALA A 71 -7.22 10.63 -4.48
N ALA A 72 -7.66 9.98 -3.40
CA ALA A 72 -7.49 10.44 -2.02
C ALA A 72 -6.02 10.73 -1.66
N PHE A 73 -5.14 9.78 -1.99
CA PHE A 73 -3.71 9.88 -1.69
C PHE A 73 -2.90 10.57 -2.79
N HIS A 74 -3.57 11.13 -3.81
CA HIS A 74 -2.94 11.86 -4.92
C HIS A 74 -1.81 11.06 -5.57
N CYS A 75 -2.03 9.77 -5.80
CA CYS A 75 -1.04 8.86 -6.37
C CYS A 75 -0.93 9.08 -7.89
N ASP A 76 0.28 9.29 -8.41
CA ASP A 76 0.51 9.44 -9.85
C ASP A 76 0.15 8.17 -10.64
N VAL A 77 -0.39 8.33 -11.84
CA VAL A 77 -0.75 7.21 -12.73
C VAL A 77 0.49 6.40 -13.11
N GLY A 78 0.42 5.09 -12.91
CA GLY A 78 1.53 4.16 -13.12
C GLY A 78 2.44 3.99 -11.90
N SER A 79 2.16 4.67 -10.79
CA SER A 79 2.79 4.35 -9.51
C SER A 79 2.30 2.98 -8.99
N PRO A 80 3.04 2.32 -8.08
CA PRO A 80 2.66 1.01 -7.56
C PRO A 80 1.26 0.95 -6.91
N MET A 81 0.78 2.08 -6.37
CA MET A 81 -0.54 2.20 -5.73
C MET A 81 -1.59 2.84 -6.65
N ASN A 82 -1.24 3.15 -7.90
CA ASN A 82 -2.16 3.60 -8.93
C ASN A 82 -1.76 3.02 -10.31
N PRO A 83 -1.85 1.68 -10.47
CA PRO A 83 -1.56 1.03 -11.74
C PRO A 83 -2.58 1.44 -12.81
N LYS A 84 -2.16 1.42 -14.07
CA LYS A 84 -3.03 1.73 -15.23
C LYS A 84 -4.12 0.67 -15.40
N GLU A 85 -3.73 -0.59 -15.28
CA GLU A 85 -4.62 -1.74 -15.34
C GLU A 85 -5.05 -2.11 -13.91
N ARG A 86 -6.36 -2.24 -13.70
CA ARG A 86 -6.93 -2.63 -12.40
C ARG A 86 -7.84 -3.84 -12.56
N CYS A 87 -7.89 -4.68 -11.54
CA CYS A 87 -8.78 -5.84 -11.50
C CYS A 87 -10.06 -5.48 -10.73
N ALA A 88 -11.22 -5.75 -11.33
CA ALA A 88 -12.53 -5.71 -10.68
C ALA A 88 -13.21 -7.06 -10.84
N VAL A 89 -13.76 -7.60 -9.75
CA VAL A 89 -14.39 -8.92 -9.72
C VAL A 89 -15.91 -8.82 -9.62
N TRP A 90 -16.40 -7.78 -8.93
CA TRP A 90 -17.81 -7.52 -8.66
C TRP A 90 -18.32 -6.40 -9.55
#